data_AF-A0A9N9ECH3-F1
#
_entry.id   AF-A0A9N9ECH3-F1
#
_cell.length_a   1.000
_cell.length_b   1.000
_cell.length_c   1.000
_cell.angle_alpha   90.00
_cell.angle_beta   90.00
_cell.angle_gamma   90.00
#
_symmetry.space_group_name_H-M   'P 1'
#
loop_
_entity.id
_entity.type
_entity.pdbx_description
1 polymer ?
#
loop_
_entity_poly.entity_id
_entity_poly.type
_entity_poly.pdbx_seq_one_letter_code
_entity_poly.pdbx_strand_id
1 'polypeptide(L)'
;MVVINKPENAPAHCPGPDTEQAGKASACAGCPNQNICATTPKGPDPAIPLINERLHQVKHKLLVLSGKGGVGKSTFTSQLAFAFASDENVQVGVVDIDVCGPSIPRIMGLEGEQIHQSMSGWSPVYVQDNLGVMSIGFMLPNPDDAVIWRGPKKN
;
A
#
# COMPACT_ATOMS: atom_id res chain seq x y z
N MET A 1 -21.50 -3.14 4.16
CA MET A 1 -21.89 -3.24 5.58
C MET A 1 -20.61 -3.09 6.40
N VAL A 2 -20.31 -1.88 6.90
CA VAL A 2 -19.13 -1.68 7.74
C VAL A 2 -19.43 -2.33 9.08
N VAL A 3 -18.73 -3.43 9.37
CA VAL A 3 -18.79 -4.07 10.69
C VAL A 3 -18.11 -3.11 11.65
N ILE A 4 -18.87 -2.43 12.50
CA ILE A 4 -18.32 -1.65 13.60
C ILE A 4 -17.77 -2.68 14.61
N ASN A 5 -16.48 -2.99 14.50
CA ASN A 5 -15.77 -3.81 15.46
C ASN A 5 -15.63 -3.01 16.76
N LYS A 6 -16.70 -2.97 17.55
CA LYS A 6 -16.70 -2.39 18.89
C LYS A 6 -16.01 -3.41 19.81
N PRO A 7 -14.90 -3.06 20.47
CA PRO A 7 -14.26 -3.92 21.46
C PRO A 7 -15.25 -4.29 22.57
N GLU A 8 -15.16 -5.51 23.11
CA GLU A 8 -16.04 -5.97 24.21
C GLU A 8 -15.93 -5.08 25.45
N ASN A 9 -14.76 -4.48 25.68
CA ASN A 9 -14.49 -3.57 26.79
C ASN A 9 -14.76 -2.09 26.48
N ALA A 10 -15.40 -1.76 25.36
CA ALA A 10 -15.71 -0.38 25.03
C ALA A 10 -16.78 0.18 25.99
N PRO A 11 -16.66 1.45 26.43
CA PRO A 11 -17.64 2.07 27.30
C PRO A 11 -19.08 1.96 26.80
N ALA A 12 -20.02 1.88 27.74
CA ALA A 12 -21.44 2.06 27.43
C ALA A 12 -21.62 3.43 26.73
N HIS A 13 -22.33 3.45 25.61
CA HIS A 13 -22.50 4.65 24.77
C HIS A 13 -21.22 5.23 24.15
N CYS A 14 -20.17 4.43 23.93
CA CYS A 14 -19.01 4.83 23.15
C CYS A 14 -19.44 5.43 21.78
N PRO A 15 -19.06 6.68 21.44
CA PRO A 15 -19.45 7.30 20.18
C PRO A 15 -18.74 6.68 18.96
N GLY A 16 -17.72 5.85 19.19
CA GLY A 16 -16.91 5.23 18.15
C GLY A 16 -15.70 6.10 17.77
N PRO A 17 -14.59 5.48 17.32
CA PRO A 17 -13.30 6.16 17.10
C PRO A 17 -13.33 7.17 15.95
N ASP A 18 -14.25 7.02 15.00
CA ASP A 18 -14.29 7.83 13.76
C ASP A 18 -15.13 9.10 13.90
N THR A 19 -15.75 9.32 15.07
CA THR A 19 -16.61 10.48 15.30
C THR A 19 -15.84 11.68 15.86
N GLU A 20 -16.37 12.88 15.62
CA GLU A 20 -15.86 14.13 16.22
C GLU A 20 -15.88 14.13 17.75
N GLN A 21 -16.75 13.31 18.36
CA GLN A 21 -16.88 13.16 19.81
C GLN A 21 -15.95 12.10 20.41
N ALA A 22 -15.21 11.33 19.59
CA ALA A 22 -14.26 10.34 20.08
C ALA A 22 -13.21 10.99 20.98
N GLY A 23 -13.05 10.49 22.21
CA GLY A 23 -12.14 11.05 23.20
C GLY A 23 -12.62 12.33 23.90
N LYS A 24 -13.76 12.90 23.47
CA LYS A 24 -14.34 14.15 24.01
C LYS A 24 -15.68 13.93 24.73
N ALA A 25 -16.44 12.89 24.38
CA ALA A 25 -17.71 12.56 25.02
C ALA A 25 -17.52 12.13 26.49
N SER A 26 -18.56 12.30 27.30
CA SER A 26 -18.58 11.82 28.70
C SER A 26 -18.33 10.32 28.79
N ALA A 27 -18.86 9.54 27.84
CA ALA A 27 -18.63 8.10 27.73
C ALA A 27 -17.15 7.73 27.48
N CYS A 28 -16.30 8.67 27.08
CA CYS A 28 -14.87 8.45 26.90
C CYS A 28 -14.05 8.68 28.18
N ALA A 29 -14.63 9.25 29.23
CA ALA A 29 -13.92 9.52 30.48
C ALA A 29 -13.42 8.22 31.12
N GLY A 30 -12.12 8.13 31.36
CA GLY A 30 -11.48 6.93 31.92
C GLY A 30 -11.22 5.81 30.90
N CYS A 31 -11.52 6.02 29.61
CA CYS A 31 -11.15 5.09 28.56
C CYS A 31 -9.63 5.11 28.32
N PRO A 32 -8.93 3.95 28.27
CA PRO A 32 -7.49 3.90 28.00
C PRO A 32 -7.06 4.60 26.71
N ASN A 33 -7.96 4.65 25.71
CA ASN A 33 -7.71 5.26 24.41
C ASN A 33 -8.22 6.70 24.28
N GLN A 34 -8.68 7.34 25.36
CA GLN A 34 -9.32 8.67 25.29
C GLN A 34 -8.48 9.70 24.52
N ASN A 35 -7.20 9.88 24.87
CA ASN A 35 -6.33 10.85 24.20
C ASN A 35 -6.03 10.49 22.75
N ILE A 36 -5.87 9.20 22.44
CA ILE A 36 -5.65 8.74 21.07
C ILE A 36 -6.89 9.04 20.24
N CYS A 37 -8.07 8.70 20.74
CA CYS A 37 -9.34 9.01 20.09
C CYS A 37 -9.55 10.53 19.94
N ALA A 38 -9.11 11.37 20.88
CA ALA A 38 -9.25 12.82 20.78
C ALA A 38 -8.33 13.47 19.74
N THR A 39 -7.15 12.89 19.50
CA THR A 39 -6.09 13.48 18.66
C THR A 39 -5.99 12.86 17.26
N THR A 40 -6.49 11.65 17.07
CA THR A 40 -6.48 10.97 15.76
C THR A 40 -7.40 11.71 14.78
N PRO A 41 -6.92 12.05 13.56
CA PRO A 41 -7.76 12.63 12.51
C PRO A 41 -9.05 11.85 12.30
N LYS A 42 -10.16 12.58 12.11
CA LYS A 42 -11.49 12.01 11.87
C LYS A 42 -11.86 12.08 10.41
N GLY A 43 -12.75 11.19 10.01
CA GLY A 43 -13.19 11.07 8.63
C GLY A 43 -12.24 10.24 7.75
N PRO A 44 -12.57 10.10 6.47
CA PRO A 44 -11.77 9.33 5.54
C PRO A 44 -10.40 9.99 5.32
N ASP A 45 -9.37 9.17 5.12
CA ASP A 45 -8.04 9.63 4.74
C ASP A 45 -8.14 10.58 3.52
N PRO A 46 -7.62 11.82 3.61
CA PRO A 46 -7.69 12.79 2.52
C PRO A 46 -7.00 12.31 1.23
N ALA A 47 -6.16 11.27 1.29
CA ALA A 47 -5.56 10.64 0.11
C ALA A 47 -6.54 9.73 -0.65
N ILE A 48 -7.62 9.24 -0.03
CA ILE A 48 -8.56 8.29 -0.69
C ILE A 48 -9.13 8.83 -2.00
N PRO A 49 -9.66 10.08 -2.08
CA PRO A 49 -10.17 10.63 -3.33
C PRO A 49 -9.13 10.64 -4.45
N LEU A 50 -7.89 11.04 -4.12
CA LEU A 50 -6.78 11.09 -5.07
C LEU A 50 -6.37 9.68 -5.53
N ILE A 51 -6.31 8.71 -4.62
CA ILE A 51 -6.03 7.30 -4.94
C ILE A 51 -7.10 6.75 -5.88
N ASN A 52 -8.38 7.02 -5.59
CA ASN A 52 -9.49 6.58 -6.43
C ASN A 52 -9.41 7.16 -7.84
N GLU A 53 -9.10 8.45 -7.96
CA GLU A 53 -8.89 9.11 -9.25
C GLU A 53 -7.74 8.46 -10.04
N ARG A 54 -6.58 8.28 -9.40
CA ARG A 54 -5.37 7.69 -10.02
C ARG A 54 -5.57 6.24 -10.45
N LEU A 55 -6.36 5.46 -9.71
CA LEU A 55 -6.61 4.03 -9.97
C LEU A 55 -7.91 3.77 -10.74
N HIS A 56 -8.63 4.80 -11.17
CA HIS A 56 -9.95 4.66 -11.81
C HIS A 56 -9.87 3.84 -13.11
N GLN A 57 -8.79 3.99 -13.89
CA GLN A 57 -8.60 3.26 -15.15
C GLN A 57 -8.11 1.81 -14.98
N VAL A 58 -7.65 1.45 -13.78
CA VAL A 58 -7.17 0.09 -13.49
C VAL A 58 -8.38 -0.83 -13.28
N LYS A 59 -8.68 -1.69 -14.25
CA LYS A 59 -9.86 -2.56 -14.24
C LYS A 59 -9.83 -3.59 -13.10
N HIS A 60 -8.67 -4.21 -12.88
CA HIS A 60 -8.50 -5.27 -11.89
C HIS A 60 -7.31 -4.95 -10.98
N LYS A 61 -7.51 -5.05 -9.66
CA LYS A 61 -6.48 -4.86 -8.65
C LYS A 61 -6.32 -6.17 -7.88
N LEU A 62 -5.18 -6.82 -8.02
CA LEU A 62 -4.89 -8.11 -7.37
C LEU A 62 -3.82 -7.91 -6.31
N LEU A 63 -4.14 -8.27 -5.08
CA LEU A 63 -3.22 -8.17 -3.95
C LEU A 63 -2.66 -9.56 -3.64
N VAL A 64 -1.36 -9.76 -3.84
CA VAL A 64 -0.66 -11.01 -3.52
C VAL A 64 0.04 -10.85 -2.17
N LEU A 65 -0.40 -11.61 -1.16
CA LEU A 65 0.11 -11.54 0.21
C LEU A 65 0.70 -12.88 0.66
N SER A 66 1.67 -12.83 1.58
CA SER A 66 2.14 -14.01 2.30
C SER A 66 2.34 -13.72 3.78
N GLY A 67 2.03 -14.70 4.64
CA GLY A 67 2.25 -14.58 6.09
C GLY A 67 3.68 -14.91 6.53
N LYS A 68 4.53 -15.36 5.61
CA LYS A 68 5.94 -15.74 5.86
C LYS A 68 6.81 -15.31 4.67
N GLY A 69 8.09 -15.06 4.94
CA GLY A 69 9.11 -14.87 3.90
C GLY A 69 9.47 -16.18 3.19
N GLY A 70 9.99 -16.09 1.97
CA GLY A 70 10.52 -17.24 1.23
C GLY A 70 9.50 -18.19 0.59
N VAL A 71 8.19 -17.90 0.67
CA VAL A 71 7.15 -18.77 0.09
C VAL A 71 7.00 -18.66 -1.43
N GLY A 72 7.79 -17.80 -2.09
CA GLY A 72 7.71 -17.60 -3.54
C GLY A 72 6.66 -16.57 -4.01
N LYS A 73 6.20 -15.68 -3.13
CA LYS A 73 5.23 -14.60 -3.44
C LYS A 73 5.62 -13.82 -4.71
N SER A 74 6.85 -13.33 -4.77
CA SER A 74 7.34 -12.52 -5.90
C SER A 74 7.42 -13.34 -7.19
N THR A 75 7.88 -14.59 -7.10
CA THR A 75 7.91 -15.52 -8.25
C THR A 75 6.51 -15.76 -8.81
N PHE A 76 5.53 -16.01 -7.94
CA PHE A 76 4.14 -16.17 -8.35
C PHE A 76 3.58 -14.90 -9.00
N THR A 77 3.82 -13.73 -8.40
CA THR A 77 3.40 -12.44 -8.96
C THR A 77 3.99 -12.21 -10.35
N SER A 78 5.29 -12.47 -10.55
CA SER A 78 5.94 -12.30 -11.85
C SER A 78 5.37 -13.24 -12.91
N GLN A 79 5.19 -14.53 -12.59
CA GLN A 79 4.60 -15.49 -13.53
C GLN A 79 3.16 -15.14 -13.89
N LEU A 80 2.35 -14.72 -12.91
CA LEU A 80 0.98 -14.28 -13.13
C LEU A 80 0.94 -13.03 -14.03
N ALA A 81 1.86 -12.09 -13.83
CA ALA A 81 1.97 -10.89 -14.66
C ALA A 81 2.33 -11.23 -16.11
N PHE A 82 3.32 -12.11 -16.33
CA PHE A 82 3.64 -12.60 -17.68
C PHE A 82 2.48 -13.38 -18.33
N ALA A 83 1.74 -14.17 -17.54
CA ALA A 83 0.56 -14.87 -18.05
C ALA A 83 -0.52 -13.89 -18.54
N PHE A 84 -0.79 -12.81 -17.80
CA PHE A 84 -1.70 -11.77 -18.27
C PHE A 84 -1.14 -10.98 -19.47
N ALA A 85 0.14 -10.67 -19.46
CA ALA A 85 0.79 -9.93 -20.54
C ALA A 85 0.91 -10.74 -21.84
N SER A 86 0.70 -12.07 -21.80
CA SER A 86 0.65 -12.91 -23.00
C SER A 86 -0.46 -12.53 -23.98
N ASP A 87 -1.49 -11.81 -23.52
CA ASP A 87 -2.43 -11.10 -24.38
C ASP A 87 -1.96 -9.65 -24.56
N GLU A 88 -1.50 -9.30 -25.76
CA GLU A 88 -1.00 -7.96 -26.11
C GLU A 88 -2.07 -6.85 -25.91
N ASN A 89 -3.36 -7.22 -25.88
CA ASN A 89 -4.45 -6.28 -25.63
C ASN A 89 -4.65 -5.97 -24.13
N VAL A 90 -3.96 -6.69 -23.25
CA VAL A 90 -4.02 -6.52 -21.79
C VAL A 90 -2.81 -5.74 -21.31
N GLN A 91 -3.08 -4.61 -20.65
CA GLN A 91 -2.04 -3.79 -20.01
C GLN A 91 -1.87 -4.24 -18.55
N VAL A 92 -0.65 -4.60 -18.19
CA VAL A 92 -0.30 -5.18 -16.89
C VAL A 92 0.69 -4.29 -16.16
N GLY A 93 0.40 -4.02 -14.89
CA GLY A 93 1.29 -3.31 -13.98
C GLY A 93 1.61 -4.16 -12.76
N VAL A 94 2.89 -4.29 -12.41
CA VAL A 94 3.34 -4.89 -11.15
C VAL A 94 3.86 -3.80 -10.24
N VAL A 95 3.34 -3.73 -9.02
CA VAL A 95 3.84 -2.83 -7.98
C VAL A 95 4.43 -3.64 -6.84
N ASP A 96 5.73 -3.51 -6.64
CA ASP A 96 6.49 -4.19 -5.60
C ASP A 96 6.77 -3.23 -4.44
N ILE A 97 6.06 -3.45 -3.34
CA ILE A 97 6.20 -2.72 -2.08
C ILE A 97 6.96 -3.55 -1.03
N ASP A 98 7.65 -4.63 -1.43
CA ASP A 98 8.40 -5.50 -0.52
C ASP A 98 9.72 -4.87 -0.10
N VAL A 99 9.67 -4.09 0.97
CA VAL A 99 10.80 -3.31 1.49
C VAL A 99 11.94 -4.19 2.02
N CYS A 100 11.65 -5.41 2.49
CA CYS A 100 12.63 -6.27 3.14
C CYS A 100 13.48 -7.09 2.15
N GLY A 101 13.13 -7.08 0.87
CA GLY A 101 13.82 -7.85 -0.17
C GLY A 101 13.10 -7.76 -1.51
N PRO A 102 13.10 -6.57 -2.14
CA PRO A 102 12.43 -6.36 -3.42
C PRO A 102 13.08 -7.27 -4.46
N SER A 103 12.35 -8.30 -4.86
CA SER A 103 12.87 -9.38 -5.71
C SER A 103 12.29 -9.35 -7.12
N ILE A 104 11.25 -8.52 -7.34
CA ILE A 104 10.60 -8.39 -8.64
C ILE A 104 11.56 -7.85 -9.71
N PRO A 105 12.36 -6.77 -9.49
CA PRO A 105 13.32 -6.30 -10.48
C PRO A 105 14.25 -7.41 -10.97
N ARG A 106 14.82 -8.19 -10.05
CA ARG A 106 15.67 -9.33 -10.37
C ARG A 106 14.96 -10.44 -11.14
N ILE A 107 13.80 -10.87 -10.66
CA ILE A 107 13.04 -11.97 -11.28
C ILE A 107 12.64 -11.61 -12.72
N MET A 108 12.35 -10.33 -12.99
CA MET A 108 11.89 -9.86 -14.29
C MET A 108 13.03 -9.32 -15.18
N GLY A 109 14.30 -9.45 -14.75
CA GLY A 109 15.46 -9.06 -15.55
C GLY A 109 15.70 -7.55 -15.65
N LEU A 110 15.24 -6.78 -14.66
CA LEU A 110 15.33 -5.32 -14.58
C LEU A 110 16.35 -4.85 -13.53
N GLU A 111 17.33 -5.67 -13.17
CA GLU A 111 18.41 -5.26 -12.26
C GLU A 111 19.24 -4.12 -12.89
N GLY A 112 19.47 -3.05 -12.13
CA GLY A 112 20.20 -1.87 -12.59
C GLY A 112 19.36 -0.80 -13.29
N GLU A 113 18.10 -1.10 -13.60
CA GLU A 113 17.15 -0.11 -14.11
C GLU A 113 16.76 0.90 -13.03
N GLN A 114 16.42 2.11 -13.46
CA GLN A 114 15.99 3.20 -12.57
C GLN A 114 14.62 3.72 -12.99
N ILE A 115 13.85 4.18 -11.99
CA ILE A 115 12.58 4.85 -12.26
C ILE A 115 12.83 6.17 -12.97
N HIS A 116 12.17 6.36 -14.11
CA HIS A 116 12.21 7.62 -14.82
C HIS A 116 11.21 8.61 -14.22
N GLN A 117 11.64 9.85 -14.02
CA GLN A 117 10.74 10.95 -13.64
C GLN A 117 10.22 11.66 -14.88
N SER A 118 8.91 11.84 -14.96
CA SER A 118 8.22 12.58 -16.01
C SER A 118 7.39 13.71 -15.40
N MET A 119 6.83 14.58 -16.24
CA MET A 119 5.94 15.67 -15.77
C MET A 119 4.68 15.16 -15.05
N SER A 120 4.24 13.92 -15.33
CA SER A 120 3.06 13.31 -14.71
C SER A 120 3.38 12.48 -13.46
N GLY A 121 4.67 12.36 -13.11
CA GLY A 121 5.18 11.59 -11.97
C GLY A 121 6.17 10.52 -12.40
N TRP A 122 6.26 9.46 -11.61
CA TRP A 122 7.13 8.32 -11.90
C TRP A 122 6.58 7.45 -13.02
N SER A 123 7.42 7.13 -13.99
CA SER A 123 7.15 6.16 -15.05
C SER A 123 7.65 4.78 -14.63
N PRO A 124 6.86 3.72 -14.84
CA PRO A 124 7.31 2.36 -14.58
C PRO A 124 8.44 1.95 -15.53
N VAL A 125 9.23 0.97 -15.11
CA VAL A 125 10.22 0.29 -15.96
C VAL A 125 9.50 -0.83 -16.71
N TYR A 126 9.60 -0.86 -18.03
CA TYR A 126 8.89 -1.84 -18.85
C TYR A 126 9.73 -3.09 -19.09
N VAL A 127 9.12 -4.25 -18.88
CA VAL A 127 9.67 -5.57 -19.25
C VAL A 127 9.30 -5.90 -20.70
N GLN A 128 8.09 -5.50 -21.12
CA GLN A 128 7.51 -5.63 -22.46
C GLN A 128 6.60 -4.42 -22.70
N ASP A 129 6.15 -4.19 -23.94
CA ASP A 129 5.33 -3.02 -24.31
C ASP A 129 4.04 -2.89 -23.47
N ASN A 130 3.48 -4.00 -22.99
CA ASN A 130 2.27 -4.05 -22.18
C ASN A 130 2.50 -4.47 -20.71
N LEU A 131 3.76 -4.58 -20.25
CA LEU A 131 4.11 -5.03 -18.90
C LEU A 131 5.09 -4.06 -18.23
N GLY A 132 4.54 -3.22 -17.35
CA GLY A 132 5.29 -2.26 -16.54
C GLY A 132 5.49 -2.72 -15.10
N VAL A 133 6.64 -2.38 -14.53
CA VAL A 133 7.03 -2.68 -13.15
C VAL A 133 7.39 -1.40 -12.43
N MET A 134 6.89 -1.27 -11.21
CA MET A 134 7.30 -0.26 -10.24
C MET A 134 7.74 -0.98 -8.97
N SER A 135 8.98 -0.77 -8.54
CA SER A 135 9.53 -1.39 -7.33
C SER A 135 10.33 -0.38 -6.52
N ILE A 136 10.28 -0.50 -5.20
CA ILE A 136 11.20 0.24 -4.32
C ILE A 136 12.67 -0.12 -4.59
N GLY A 137 12.94 -1.32 -5.14
CA GLY A 137 14.28 -1.75 -5.52
C GLY A 137 14.96 -0.84 -6.54
N PHE A 138 14.19 -0.14 -7.38
CA PHE A 138 14.74 0.84 -8.34
C PHE A 138 15.18 2.16 -7.70
N MET A 139 14.78 2.41 -6.45
CA MET A 139 15.12 3.63 -5.72
C MET A 139 16.32 3.45 -4.78
N LEU A 140 16.81 2.22 -4.65
CA LEU A 140 17.94 1.87 -3.79
C LEU A 140 19.26 1.99 -4.55
N PRO A 141 20.31 2.61 -3.97
CA PRO A 141 21.64 2.67 -4.58
C PRO A 141 22.23 1.27 -4.77
N ASN A 142 22.07 0.38 -3.79
CA ASN A 142 22.45 -1.02 -3.88
C ASN A 142 21.26 -1.94 -3.52
N PRO A 143 21.14 -3.13 -4.13
CA PRO A 143 20.07 -4.08 -3.85
C PRO A 143 20.01 -4.54 -2.38
N ASP A 144 21.15 -4.54 -1.69
CA ASP A 144 21.28 -4.95 -0.29
C ASP A 144 21.09 -3.80 0.70
N ASP A 145 20.82 -2.59 0.22
CA ASP A 145 20.62 -1.43 1.08
C ASP A 145 19.30 -1.53 1.86
N ALA A 146 19.38 -1.36 3.18
CA ALA A 146 18.19 -1.33 4.01
C ALA A 146 17.41 -0.03 3.81
N VAL A 147 16.13 -0.15 3.45
CA VAL A 147 15.21 1.00 3.41
C VAL A 147 14.84 1.40 4.84
N ILE A 148 15.22 2.61 5.25
CA ILE A 148 14.76 3.19 6.52
C ILE A 148 13.41 3.87 6.30
N TRP A 149 12.31 3.22 6.70
CA TRP A 149 11.00 3.85 6.71
C TRP A 149 10.82 4.73 7.94
N ARG A 150 10.59 6.03 7.71
CA ARG A 150 10.22 6.96 8.77
C ARG A 150 8.70 7.06 8.80
N GLY A 151 8.11 6.78 9.96
CA GLY A 151 6.69 7.00 10.18
C GLY A 151 6.33 8.49 10.10
N PRO A 152 5.03 8.82 9.99
CA PRO A 152 4.58 10.21 9.99
C PRO A 152 5.13 10.92 11.24
N LYS A 153 5.79 12.07 11.03
CA LYS A 153 6.24 12.92 12.13
C LYS A 153 5.02 13.27 12.99
N LYS A 154 5.01 12.85 14.25
CA LYS A 154 4.16 13.48 15.27
C LYS A 154 4.71 14.89 15.45
N ASN A 155 4.00 15.88 14.94
CA ASN A 155 4.14 17.26 15.39
C ASN A 155 3.22 17.48 16.59
#